data_AF-A0A8C0IXU1-F1
#
_entry.id   AF-A0A8C0IXU1-F1
#
_cell.length_a   1.000
_cell.length_b   1.000
_cell.length_c   1.000
_cell.angle_alpha   90.00
_cell.angle_beta   90.00
_cell.angle_gamma   90.00
#
_symmetry.space_group_name_H-M   'P 1'
#
loop_
_entity.id
_entity.type
_entity.pdbx_description
1 polymer ?
#
loop_
_entity_poly.entity_id
_entity_poly.type
_entity_poly.pdbx_seq_one_letter_code
_entity_poly.pdbx_strand_id
1 'polypeptide(L)'
;GEAPAHLSLWHPGLDSESWTASCLSLPVNRSGCHYTNLAWALQTHCYISAPRSVTIQQCRQSSFFNKLTADELWKGVLAETGAGAKKGRGKRTKKKFRRDLNRGQIIGEGRSGFLWPGLNTPVMKSGAVQTIGQRDKEEQEKVQSEIIQQRDEWEKKRKTKVKRERGWTGSSWGGISLGPPDPDPNGETYEDFDSRVIEVKNVFNMTAKEGRRRSVSALVVVGNGNGAAGKCNYSV
;
A
#
# COMPACT_ATOMS: atom_id res chain seq x y z
N GLY A 1 -43.37 -19.38 -71.08
CA GLY A 1 -42.48 -18.22 -70.95
C GLY A 1 -42.43 -17.90 -69.48
N GLU A 2 -41.35 -18.32 -68.81
CA GLU A 2 -40.17 -17.47 -68.48
C GLU A 2 -40.52 -16.54 -67.31
N ALA A 3 -40.31 -16.89 -66.03
CA ALA A 3 -39.09 -17.25 -65.26
C ALA A 3 -38.62 -16.05 -64.39
N PRO A 4 -38.62 -16.18 -63.04
CA PRO A 4 -37.81 -15.35 -62.14
C PRO A 4 -36.52 -16.09 -61.75
N ALA A 5 -35.41 -15.36 -61.67
CA ALA A 5 -34.08 -15.90 -61.39
C ALA A 5 -33.87 -16.27 -59.91
N HIS A 6 -33.26 -17.43 -59.70
CA HIS A 6 -32.77 -18.03 -58.46
C HIS A 6 -31.27 -18.30 -58.62
N LEU A 7 -30.46 -18.11 -57.56
CA LEU A 7 -29.15 -18.75 -57.27
C LEU A 7 -28.61 -18.09 -55.98
N SER A 8 -28.75 -18.69 -54.79
CA SER A 8 -27.95 -19.76 -54.15
C SER A 8 -26.57 -19.33 -53.61
N LEU A 9 -26.48 -19.40 -52.27
CA LEU A 9 -25.37 -19.75 -51.35
C LEU A 9 -23.96 -19.97 -51.91
N TRP A 10 -22.94 -19.58 -51.12
CA TRP A 10 -21.80 -20.42 -50.66
C TRP A 10 -20.93 -19.66 -49.62
N HIS A 11 -20.44 -20.37 -48.59
CA HIS A 11 -19.44 -19.91 -47.60
C HIS A 11 -18.01 -20.25 -48.07
N PRO A 12 -17.00 -19.49 -47.60
CA PRO A 12 -15.94 -20.06 -46.74
C PRO A 12 -15.62 -19.08 -45.58
N GLY A 13 -15.01 -19.41 -44.46
CA GLY A 13 -13.93 -20.36 -44.16
C GLY A 13 -12.94 -19.60 -43.25
N LEU A 14 -12.49 -20.28 -42.20
CA LEU A 14 -11.70 -19.82 -41.04
C LEU A 14 -10.32 -19.20 -41.35
N ASP A 15 -9.73 -18.67 -40.26
CA ASP A 15 -8.31 -18.30 -40.04
C ASP A 15 -7.91 -16.89 -40.53
N SER A 16 -7.14 -16.03 -39.85
CA SER A 16 -6.26 -16.10 -38.67
C SER A 16 -5.85 -14.66 -38.26
N GLU A 17 -4.99 -14.55 -37.23
CA GLU A 17 -4.13 -13.39 -36.88
C GLU A 17 -4.56 -12.48 -35.71
N SER A 18 -4.46 -13.04 -34.50
CA SER A 18 -4.15 -12.26 -33.29
C SER A 18 -2.65 -11.93 -33.25
N TRP A 19 -2.33 -10.64 -33.21
CA TRP A 19 -0.97 -10.13 -33.04
C TRP A 19 -0.51 -10.27 -31.59
N THR A 20 0.40 -11.20 -31.32
CA THR A 20 1.24 -11.20 -30.10
C THR A 20 2.70 -11.07 -30.50
N ALA A 21 3.26 -9.89 -30.28
CA ALA A 21 4.67 -9.57 -30.51
C ALA A 21 5.55 -10.30 -29.48
N SER A 22 6.18 -11.39 -29.91
CA SER A 22 7.35 -11.99 -29.25
C SER A 22 8.60 -11.22 -29.66
N CYS A 23 9.18 -10.46 -28.74
CA CYS A 23 10.51 -9.87 -28.92
C CYS A 23 11.58 -10.92 -28.60
N LEU A 24 12.04 -11.64 -29.62
CA LEU A 24 13.32 -12.36 -29.59
C LEU A 24 14.40 -11.45 -30.16
N SER A 25 15.36 -11.11 -29.31
CA SER A 25 16.56 -10.34 -29.61
C SER A 25 17.54 -11.17 -30.44
N LEU A 26 17.87 -10.70 -31.65
CA LEU A 26 19.00 -11.17 -32.44
C LEU A 26 20.29 -10.41 -32.06
N PRO A 27 21.43 -11.09 -31.83
CA PRO A 27 22.69 -10.45 -31.48
C PRO A 27 23.40 -9.87 -32.70
N VAL A 28 23.92 -8.65 -32.54
CA VAL A 28 24.79 -7.96 -33.49
C VAL A 28 26.14 -8.67 -33.55
N ASN A 29 26.55 -9.04 -34.77
CA ASN A 29 27.85 -9.61 -35.09
C ASN A 29 28.83 -8.47 -35.39
N ARG A 30 29.94 -8.38 -34.65
CA ARG A 30 31.10 -7.55 -35.04
C ARG A 30 32.36 -8.40 -34.96
N SER A 31 32.96 -8.54 -36.13
CA SER A 31 34.11 -9.35 -36.48
C SER A 31 35.43 -8.82 -35.91
N GLY A 32 36.32 -9.74 -35.56
CA GLY A 32 37.75 -9.52 -35.32
C GLY A 32 38.46 -10.87 -35.14
N CYS A 33 39.16 -11.32 -36.19
CA CYS A 33 40.05 -12.48 -36.21
C CYS A 33 41.18 -12.33 -35.15
N HIS A 34 41.82 -13.37 -34.60
CA HIS A 34 42.61 -14.37 -35.32
C HIS A 34 43.04 -15.57 -34.42
N TYR A 35 43.34 -16.68 -35.12
CA TYR A 35 44.13 -17.87 -34.77
C TYR A 35 43.52 -18.98 -33.90
N THR A 36 43.00 -19.95 -34.66
CA THR A 36 42.86 -21.39 -34.45
C THR A 36 43.94 -22.06 -33.58
N ASN A 37 43.52 -22.97 -32.70
CA ASN A 37 43.75 -24.42 -32.75
C ASN A 37 43.68 -25.04 -31.35
N LEU A 38 43.25 -26.30 -31.31
CA LEU A 38 43.25 -27.24 -30.17
C LEU A 38 41.98 -27.25 -29.29
N ALA A 39 40.89 -27.79 -29.84
CA ALA A 39 39.85 -28.40 -29.01
C ALA A 39 39.11 -29.51 -29.80
N TRP A 40 39.83 -30.56 -30.17
CA TRP A 40 39.21 -31.84 -30.53
C TRP A 40 39.93 -32.94 -29.76
N ALA A 41 39.54 -33.09 -28.50
CA ALA A 41 39.87 -34.27 -27.71
C ALA A 41 38.73 -34.53 -26.72
N LEU A 42 37.91 -35.51 -27.10
CA LEU A 42 37.27 -36.47 -26.20
C LEU A 42 36.15 -35.90 -25.30
N GLN A 43 34.97 -35.89 -25.90
CA GLN A 43 33.73 -36.26 -25.24
C GLN A 43 33.91 -37.61 -24.51
N THR A 44 34.17 -37.57 -23.21
CA THR A 44 33.94 -38.71 -22.32
C THR A 44 33.36 -38.24 -20.99
N HIS A 45 32.05 -38.44 -20.84
CA HIS A 45 31.32 -38.62 -19.59
C HIS A 45 31.66 -37.71 -18.39
N CYS A 46 31.20 -36.46 -18.43
CA CYS A 46 30.88 -35.71 -17.21
C CYS A 46 29.42 -35.29 -17.27
N TYR A 47 28.53 -36.11 -16.70
CA TYR A 47 27.18 -35.67 -16.34
C TYR A 47 27.32 -34.65 -15.20
N ILE A 48 27.55 -33.38 -15.56
CA ILE A 48 27.39 -32.27 -14.62
C ILE A 48 25.88 -32.13 -14.43
N SER A 49 25.34 -32.89 -13.48
CA SER A 49 24.00 -32.67 -12.94
C SER A 49 23.88 -31.20 -12.60
N ALA A 50 22.89 -30.52 -13.18
CA ALA A 50 22.55 -29.15 -12.83
C ALA A 50 22.50 -29.01 -11.30
N PRO A 51 23.02 -27.90 -10.72
CA PRO A 51 22.95 -27.70 -9.29
C PRO A 51 21.47 -27.77 -8.88
N ARG A 52 21.13 -28.78 -8.07
CA ARG A 52 19.79 -28.89 -7.48
C ARG A 52 19.49 -27.55 -6.83
N SER A 53 18.37 -26.92 -7.22
CA SER A 53 17.83 -25.74 -6.56
C SER A 53 17.73 -26.04 -5.07
N VAL A 54 18.68 -25.56 -4.27
CA VAL A 54 18.63 -25.66 -2.81
C VAL A 54 17.52 -24.73 -2.37
N THR A 55 16.32 -25.28 -2.28
CA THR A 55 15.18 -24.58 -1.68
C THR A 55 15.45 -24.54 -0.19
N ILE A 56 16.06 -23.44 0.29
CA ILE A 56 16.24 -23.20 1.72
C ILE A 56 14.85 -22.95 2.29
N GLN A 57 14.23 -24.01 2.82
CA GLN A 57 13.00 -23.88 3.58
C GLN A 57 13.34 -23.21 4.91
N GLN A 58 12.94 -21.94 5.06
CA GLN A 58 13.01 -21.25 6.34
C GLN A 58 12.03 -21.88 7.32
N CYS A 59 12.46 -22.96 8.00
CA CYS A 59 11.71 -23.51 9.12
C CYS A 59 11.88 -22.59 10.33
N ARG A 60 10.80 -21.87 10.68
CA ARG A 60 10.72 -21.17 11.96
C ARG A 60 10.03 -22.08 12.96
N GLN A 61 10.71 -22.42 14.05
CA GLN A 61 10.13 -23.18 15.15
C GLN A 61 9.18 -22.25 15.94
N SER A 62 7.93 -22.16 15.50
CA SER A 62 6.89 -21.41 16.22
C SER A 62 6.25 -22.30 17.29
N SER A 63 6.50 -21.99 18.55
CA SER A 63 5.79 -22.56 19.71
C SER A 63 4.85 -21.51 20.32
N PHE A 64 4.01 -21.90 21.29
CA PHE A 64 3.21 -20.94 22.06
C PHE A 64 4.09 -19.92 22.80
N PHE A 65 5.20 -20.37 23.40
CA PHE A 65 6.12 -19.53 24.18
C PHE A 65 6.96 -18.57 23.31
N ASN A 66 7.10 -18.84 22.01
CA ASN A 66 7.85 -18.00 21.09
C ASN A 66 6.98 -16.96 20.37
N LYS A 67 5.73 -16.75 20.80
CA LYS A 67 4.84 -15.73 20.23
C LYS A 67 5.11 -14.37 20.86
N LEU A 68 5.21 -13.35 20.01
CA LEU A 68 5.38 -11.97 20.41
C LEU A 68 4.07 -11.20 20.36
N THR A 69 4.03 -10.07 21.05
CA THR A 69 2.90 -9.14 21.00
C THR A 69 2.80 -8.49 19.62
N ALA A 70 1.60 -8.01 19.27
CA ALA A 70 1.38 -7.35 17.99
C ALA A 70 2.28 -6.11 17.81
N ASP A 71 2.55 -5.36 18.88
CA ASP A 71 3.41 -4.18 18.85
C ASP A 71 4.86 -4.51 18.48
N GLU A 72 5.41 -5.58 19.06
CA GLU A 72 6.76 -6.04 18.75
C GLU A 72 6.87 -6.53 17.31
N LEU A 73 5.86 -7.27 16.83
CA LEU A 73 5.78 -7.73 15.44
C LEU A 73 5.73 -6.54 14.48
N TRP A 74 4.84 -5.57 14.73
CA TRP A 74 4.72 -4.39 13.88
C TRP A 74 5.95 -3.49 13.92
N LYS A 75 6.61 -3.36 15.08
CA LYS A 75 7.87 -2.63 15.21
C LYS A 75 8.96 -3.22 14.30
N GLY A 76 9.07 -4.55 14.28
CA GLY A 76 10.00 -5.25 13.38
C GLY A 76 9.64 -5.12 11.89
N VAL A 77 8.35 -5.25 11.55
CA VAL A 77 7.88 -5.19 10.15
C VAL A 77 8.00 -3.79 9.54
N LEU A 78 7.73 -2.74 10.33
CA LEU A 78 7.77 -1.35 9.86
C LEU A 78 9.19 -0.79 9.79
N ALA A 79 10.09 -1.25 10.68
CA ALA A 79 11.50 -0.87 10.72
C ALA A 79 11.75 0.66 10.69
N GLU A 80 10.86 1.43 11.33
CA GLU A 80 10.87 2.91 11.26
C GLU A 80 12.11 3.52 11.92
N THR A 81 12.65 2.90 12.96
CA THR A 81 13.80 3.38 13.74
C THR A 81 15.16 2.88 13.25
N GLY A 82 15.26 2.46 11.98
CA GLY A 82 16.50 1.93 11.40
C GLY A 82 17.50 3.01 10.96
N ALA A 83 18.78 2.63 10.84
CA ALA A 83 19.85 3.52 10.34
C ALA A 83 19.56 4.06 8.93
N GLY A 84 18.88 3.28 8.08
CA GLY A 84 18.46 3.70 6.74
C GLY A 84 17.40 4.81 6.74
N ALA A 85 16.51 4.84 7.74
CA ALA A 85 15.49 5.88 7.87
C ALA A 85 16.11 7.25 8.22
N LYS A 86 17.14 7.25 9.09
CA LYS A 86 17.83 8.48 9.54
C LYS A 86 18.48 9.26 8.40
N LYS A 87 19.10 8.58 7.43
CA LYS A 87 19.83 9.20 6.30
C LYS A 87 19.10 9.13 4.95
N GLY A 88 17.80 8.85 4.95
CA GLY A 88 17.00 8.83 3.72
C GLY A 88 17.40 7.76 2.70
N ARG A 89 18.00 6.66 3.14
CA ARG A 89 18.47 5.57 2.24
C ARG A 89 17.33 4.70 1.71
N GLY A 90 16.17 4.73 2.37
CA GLY A 90 14.99 3.95 1.96
C GLY A 90 14.12 4.66 0.93
N LYS A 91 13.80 3.97 -0.17
CA LYS A 91 12.80 4.42 -1.15
C LYS A 91 11.40 4.40 -0.52
N ARG A 92 10.60 5.45 -0.73
CA ARG A 92 9.26 5.60 -0.13
C ARG A 92 8.11 5.03 -0.97
N THR A 93 8.37 4.53 -2.17
CA THR A 93 7.34 4.09 -3.14
C THR A 93 6.46 2.95 -2.61
N LYS A 94 7.04 1.99 -1.88
CA LYS A 94 6.33 0.83 -1.31
C LYS A 94 6.48 0.78 0.21
N LYS A 95 6.11 1.88 0.91
CA LYS A 95 6.14 1.92 2.37
C LYS A 95 5.12 0.91 2.94
N LYS A 96 5.54 0.11 3.92
CA LYS A 96 4.64 -0.75 4.70
C LYS A 96 3.82 0.09 5.67
N PHE A 97 2.56 -0.29 5.88
CA PHE A 97 1.65 0.39 6.80
C PHE A 97 1.21 -0.56 7.90
N ARG A 98 1.14 -0.02 9.13
CA ARG A 98 0.59 -0.74 10.29
C ARG A 98 -0.88 -1.02 10.04
N ARG A 99 -1.31 -2.25 10.33
CA ARG A 99 -2.73 -2.62 10.34
C ARG A 99 -3.08 -3.13 11.74
N ASP A 100 -4.08 -2.52 12.35
CA ASP A 100 -4.63 -3.06 13.59
C ASP A 100 -5.51 -4.27 13.26
N LEU A 101 -5.18 -5.42 13.82
CA LEU A 101 -5.89 -6.67 13.59
C LEU A 101 -7.01 -6.91 14.62
N ASN A 102 -7.01 -6.19 15.75
CA ASN A 102 -8.01 -6.35 16.80
C ASN A 102 -9.30 -5.57 16.49
N ARG A 103 -9.21 -4.58 15.60
CA ARG A 103 -10.36 -3.79 15.16
C ARG A 103 -11.36 -4.65 14.38
N GLY A 104 -12.62 -4.64 14.81
CA GLY A 104 -13.70 -5.40 14.17
C GLY A 104 -13.83 -6.85 14.65
N GLN A 105 -13.07 -7.26 15.67
CA GLN A 105 -13.27 -8.54 16.34
C GLN A 105 -14.16 -8.35 17.57
N ILE A 106 -15.25 -9.13 17.64
CA ILE A 106 -16.15 -9.17 18.79
C ILE A 106 -15.68 -10.28 19.72
N ILE A 107 -15.65 -10.03 21.03
CA ILE A 107 -15.25 -11.04 22.01
C ILE A 107 -16.28 -12.18 22.00
N GLY A 108 -15.81 -13.44 22.00
CA GLY A 108 -16.67 -14.62 21.95
C GLY A 108 -17.03 -15.09 20.55
N GLU A 109 -16.77 -14.28 19.51
CA GLU A 109 -16.89 -14.72 18.12
C GLU A 109 -15.67 -15.54 17.69
N GLY A 110 -15.95 -16.68 17.06
CA GLY A 110 -14.92 -17.61 16.61
C GLY A 110 -15.36 -18.35 15.36
N ARG A 111 -14.43 -19.10 14.75
CA ARG A 111 -14.72 -19.86 13.52
C ARG A 111 -15.78 -20.93 13.72
N SER A 112 -15.86 -21.50 14.92
CA SER A 112 -16.81 -22.56 15.28
C SER A 112 -18.25 -22.06 15.49
N GLY A 113 -18.48 -20.75 15.60
CA GLY A 113 -19.83 -20.19 15.71
C GLY A 113 -20.56 -20.47 17.03
N PHE A 114 -19.85 -20.67 18.13
CA PHE A 114 -20.47 -20.84 19.45
C PHE A 114 -21.14 -19.54 19.93
N LEU A 115 -22.29 -19.71 20.58
CA LEU A 115 -23.08 -18.68 21.23
C LEU A 115 -22.90 -18.82 22.74
N TRP A 116 -22.16 -17.88 23.32
CA TRP A 116 -21.85 -17.74 24.74
C TRP A 116 -22.74 -16.66 25.37
N PRO A 117 -23.75 -17.06 26.18
CA PRO A 117 -24.59 -16.13 26.92
C PRO A 117 -23.74 -15.20 27.81
N GLY A 118 -23.91 -13.89 27.65
CA GLY A 118 -23.16 -12.86 28.36
C GLY A 118 -21.89 -12.37 27.66
N LEU A 119 -21.52 -12.94 26.51
CA LEU A 119 -20.35 -12.51 25.72
C LEU A 119 -20.75 -12.08 24.31
N ASN A 120 -21.23 -13.00 23.48
CA ASN A 120 -21.72 -12.68 22.12
C ASN A 120 -23.26 -12.70 22.01
N THR A 121 -23.95 -13.38 22.92
CA THR A 121 -25.42 -13.36 23.02
C THR A 121 -25.89 -12.80 24.36
N PRO A 122 -27.08 -12.18 24.42
CA PRO A 122 -27.61 -11.67 25.69
C PRO A 122 -27.92 -12.81 26.66
N VAL A 123 -27.74 -12.60 27.96
CA VAL A 123 -27.95 -13.64 28.98
C VAL A 123 -29.40 -14.13 29.03
N MET A 124 -30.36 -13.21 28.90
CA MET A 124 -31.79 -13.52 28.95
C MET A 124 -32.43 -13.23 27.60
N LYS A 125 -33.26 -14.16 27.11
CA LYS A 125 -34.13 -13.95 25.94
C LYS A 125 -35.52 -14.45 26.32
N SER A 126 -36.52 -13.56 26.18
CA SER A 126 -37.91 -13.85 26.56
C SER A 126 -38.09 -14.34 28.00
N GLY A 127 -37.31 -13.78 28.94
CA GLY A 127 -37.38 -14.10 30.38
C GLY A 127 -36.68 -15.40 30.79
N ALA A 128 -36.14 -16.19 29.86
CA ALA A 128 -35.37 -17.40 30.15
C ALA A 128 -33.86 -17.17 29.96
N VAL A 129 -33.05 -17.81 30.80
CA VAL A 129 -31.59 -17.82 30.66
C VAL A 129 -31.22 -18.65 29.43
N GLN A 130 -30.45 -18.07 28.51
CA GLN A 130 -29.99 -18.79 27.32
C GLN A 130 -28.93 -19.83 27.70
N THR A 131 -28.99 -20.99 27.06
CA THR A 131 -27.93 -22.01 27.14
C THR A 131 -26.86 -21.78 26.08
N ILE A 132 -25.70 -22.40 26.25
CA ILE A 132 -24.64 -22.37 25.23
C ILE A 132 -25.20 -23.01 23.95
N GLY A 133 -25.14 -22.27 22.85
CA GLY A 133 -25.60 -22.70 21.54
C GLY A 133 -24.48 -22.73 20.51
N GLN A 134 -24.76 -23.28 19.33
CA GLN A 134 -23.88 -23.17 18.17
C GLN A 134 -24.72 -22.73 16.98
N ARG A 135 -24.21 -21.81 16.16
CA ARG A 135 -24.85 -21.41 14.90
C ARG A 135 -24.84 -22.54 13.90
N ASP A 136 -25.83 -22.53 13.03
CA ASP A 136 -25.81 -23.35 11.82
C ASP A 136 -24.68 -22.93 10.90
N LYS A 137 -24.21 -23.87 10.09
CA LYS A 137 -23.10 -23.64 9.17
C LYS A 137 -23.39 -22.49 8.18
N GLU A 138 -24.61 -22.43 7.67
CA GLU A 138 -25.03 -21.38 6.72
C GLU A 138 -25.05 -20.00 7.36
N GLU A 139 -25.55 -19.88 8.60
CA GLU A 139 -25.54 -18.63 9.34
C GLU A 139 -24.11 -18.19 9.67
N GLN A 140 -23.26 -19.14 10.06
CA GLN A 140 -21.87 -18.87 10.37
C GLN A 140 -21.10 -18.39 9.13
N GLU A 141 -21.33 -18.99 7.96
CA GLU A 141 -20.74 -18.54 6.70
C GLU A 141 -21.19 -17.12 6.33
N LYS A 142 -22.47 -16.78 6.54
CA LYS A 142 -22.98 -15.42 6.36
C LYS A 142 -22.23 -14.42 7.25
N VAL A 143 -22.12 -14.70 8.56
CA VAL A 143 -21.39 -13.83 9.50
C VAL A 143 -19.93 -13.66 9.09
N GLN A 144 -19.23 -14.73 8.70
CA GLN A 144 -17.85 -14.63 8.23
C GLN A 144 -17.73 -13.79 6.95
N SER A 145 -18.69 -13.94 6.02
CA SER A 145 -18.72 -13.15 4.79
C SER A 145 -18.95 -11.66 5.07
N GLU A 146 -19.82 -11.33 6.02
CA GLU A 146 -20.08 -9.96 6.45
C GLU A 146 -18.83 -9.33 7.09
N ILE A 147 -18.10 -10.07 7.94
CA ILE A 147 -16.84 -9.62 8.53
C ILE A 147 -15.81 -9.29 7.44
N ILE A 148 -15.71 -10.13 6.41
CA ILE A 148 -14.81 -9.91 5.28
C ILE A 148 -15.24 -8.68 4.48
N GLN A 149 -16.53 -8.52 4.19
CA GLN A 149 -17.07 -7.35 3.50
C GLN A 149 -16.76 -6.06 4.26
N GLN A 150 -17.02 -6.02 5.58
CA GLN A 150 -16.69 -4.88 6.43
C GLN A 150 -15.18 -4.55 6.38
N ARG A 151 -14.33 -5.58 6.38
CA ARG A 151 -12.88 -5.40 6.27
C ARG A 151 -12.47 -4.77 4.94
N ASP A 152 -13.06 -5.24 3.85
CA ASP A 152 -12.75 -4.77 2.50
C ASP A 152 -13.30 -3.36 2.26
N GLU A 153 -14.50 -3.05 2.76
CA GLU A 153 -15.06 -1.70 2.78
C GLU A 153 -14.17 -0.74 3.57
N TRP A 154 -13.70 -1.16 4.74
CA TRP A 154 -12.77 -0.36 5.54
C TRP A 154 -11.45 -0.11 4.80
N GLU A 155 -10.90 -1.13 4.14
CA GLU A 155 -9.69 -1.00 3.34
C GLU A 155 -9.92 -0.08 2.12
N LYS A 156 -11.09 -0.13 1.50
CA LYS A 156 -11.49 0.77 0.40
C LYS A 156 -11.57 2.21 0.87
N LYS A 157 -12.29 2.49 1.97
CA LYS A 157 -12.40 3.83 2.58
C LYS A 157 -11.01 4.43 2.89
N ARG A 158 -10.09 3.62 3.42
CA ARG A 158 -8.71 4.05 3.70
C ARG A 158 -7.88 4.32 2.44
N LYS A 159 -8.11 3.58 1.35
CA LYS A 159 -7.42 3.78 0.06
C LYS A 159 -7.95 4.99 -0.70
N THR A 160 -9.21 5.37 -0.48
CA THR A 160 -9.81 6.55 -1.10
C THR A 160 -9.11 7.82 -0.62
N LYS A 161 -8.44 8.50 -1.55
CA LYS A 161 -7.78 9.78 -1.29
C LYS A 161 -8.79 10.92 -1.37
N VAL A 162 -8.86 11.74 -0.33
CA VAL A 162 -9.68 12.97 -0.33
C VAL A 162 -9.11 13.95 -1.37
N LYS A 163 -9.99 14.51 -2.21
CA LYS A 163 -9.62 15.57 -3.15
C LYS A 163 -9.31 16.82 -2.34
N ARG A 164 -8.10 17.35 -2.51
CA ARG A 164 -7.65 18.58 -1.85
C ARG A 164 -7.66 19.71 -2.86
N GLU A 165 -8.05 20.90 -2.42
CA GLU A 165 -7.88 22.12 -3.22
C GLU A 165 -6.39 22.32 -3.56
N ARG A 166 -6.11 22.61 -4.82
CA ARG A 166 -4.75 22.83 -5.33
C ARG A 166 -4.40 24.32 -5.16
N GLY A 167 -3.14 24.60 -4.83
CA GLY A 167 -2.59 25.95 -4.92
C GLY A 167 -2.17 26.30 -6.35
N TRP A 168 -0.97 26.85 -6.55
CA TRP A 168 -0.47 27.17 -7.88
C TRP A 168 -0.22 25.91 -8.73
N THR A 169 0.44 24.90 -8.17
CA THR A 169 0.69 23.60 -8.84
C THR A 169 0.24 22.40 -8.02
N GLY A 170 0.01 21.25 -8.68
CA GLY A 170 -0.56 20.05 -8.04
C GLY A 170 0.33 19.44 -6.95
N SER A 171 1.63 19.62 -7.07
CA SER A 171 2.65 19.11 -6.14
C SER A 171 3.26 20.19 -5.24
N SER A 172 3.12 21.47 -5.59
CA SER A 172 3.67 22.58 -4.79
C SER A 172 2.79 22.90 -3.59
N TRP A 173 3.43 23.51 -2.60
CA TRP A 173 2.75 24.07 -1.43
C TRP A 173 2.26 25.50 -1.64
N GLY A 174 2.82 26.23 -2.61
CA GLY A 174 2.48 27.64 -2.86
C GLY A 174 1.01 27.82 -3.25
N GLY A 175 0.35 28.79 -2.62
CA GLY A 175 -1.06 29.14 -2.83
C GLY A 175 -2.07 28.26 -2.10
N ILE A 176 -1.65 27.30 -1.28
CA ILE A 176 -2.55 26.49 -0.45
C ILE A 176 -3.00 27.31 0.77
N SER A 177 -4.31 27.32 1.06
CA SER A 177 -4.84 27.83 2.33
C SER A 177 -4.61 26.82 3.46
N LEU A 178 -4.10 27.31 4.59
CA LEU A 178 -3.97 26.57 5.85
C LEU A 178 -5.18 26.79 6.75
N GLY A 179 -5.99 27.82 6.46
CA GLY A 179 -7.10 28.26 7.30
C GLY A 179 -6.70 29.36 8.27
N PRO A 180 -7.58 29.69 9.24
CA PRO A 180 -7.29 30.67 10.27
C PRO A 180 -6.16 30.18 11.18
N PRO A 181 -5.34 31.10 11.72
CA PRO A 181 -4.31 30.74 12.68
C PRO A 181 -4.94 30.23 13.98
N ASP A 182 -4.17 29.44 14.72
CA ASP A 182 -4.61 28.89 16.01
C ASP A 182 -4.92 30.04 17.00
N PRO A 183 -5.96 29.90 17.84
CA PRO A 183 -6.32 30.92 18.81
C PRO A 183 -5.23 31.08 19.86
N ASP A 184 -5.08 32.31 20.37
CA ASP A 184 -4.10 32.57 21.42
C ASP A 184 -4.54 31.95 22.76
N PRO A 185 -3.58 31.61 23.64
CA PRO A 185 -3.88 31.14 24.99
C PRO A 185 -4.74 32.10 25.83
N ASN A 186 -4.77 33.39 25.43
CA ASN A 186 -5.54 34.44 26.07
C ASN A 186 -7.01 34.52 25.57
N GLY A 187 -7.41 33.66 24.62
CA GLY A 187 -8.77 33.58 24.10
C GLY A 187 -9.05 34.45 22.87
N GLU A 188 -8.04 35.10 22.30
CA GLU A 188 -8.19 35.82 21.04
C GLU A 188 -8.31 34.83 19.88
N THR A 189 -9.36 34.99 19.06
CA THR A 189 -9.65 34.11 17.93
C THR A 189 -9.51 34.89 16.62
N TYR A 190 -8.96 34.24 15.60
CA TYR A 190 -8.58 34.86 14.34
C TYR A 190 -9.38 34.29 13.15
N GLU A 191 -10.69 34.13 13.30
CA GLU A 191 -11.55 33.49 12.29
C GLU A 191 -11.60 34.25 10.96
N ASP A 192 -11.46 35.58 11.01
CA ASP A 192 -11.48 36.45 9.84
C ASP A 192 -10.19 36.38 9.00
N PHE A 193 -9.14 35.73 9.51
CA PHE A 193 -7.86 35.64 8.83
C PHE A 193 -7.75 34.36 8.01
N ASP A 194 -7.25 34.46 6.78
CA ASP A 194 -6.82 33.31 5.98
C ASP A 194 -5.28 33.27 5.88
N SER A 195 -4.71 32.10 6.10
CA SER A 195 -3.27 31.86 6.00
C SER A 195 -2.95 31.13 4.72
N ARG A 196 -2.09 31.73 3.87
CA ARG A 196 -1.66 31.14 2.60
C ARG A 196 -0.16 30.95 2.52
N VAL A 197 0.23 29.77 2.06
CA VAL A 197 1.65 29.43 1.89
C VAL A 197 2.19 30.09 0.63
N ILE A 198 3.31 30.80 0.74
CA ILE A 198 4.03 31.38 -0.40
C ILE A 198 5.13 30.41 -0.87
N GLU A 199 5.92 29.91 0.07
CA GLU A 199 7.07 29.07 -0.24
C GLU A 199 7.33 28.02 0.84
N VAL A 200 7.75 26.81 0.44
CA VAL A 200 8.26 25.76 1.33
C VAL A 200 9.55 25.20 0.74
N LYS A 201 10.66 25.39 1.45
CA LYS A 201 12.01 24.97 1.07
C LYS A 201 12.56 23.94 2.04
N ASN A 202 13.23 22.92 1.50
CA ASN A 202 14.04 22.01 2.30
C ASN A 202 15.47 22.58 2.37
N VAL A 203 15.88 23.01 3.55
CA VAL A 203 17.21 23.56 3.83
C VAL A 203 18.05 22.50 4.53
N PHE A 204 19.37 22.52 4.34
CA PHE A 204 20.26 21.55 4.95
C PHE A 204 21.42 22.24 5.64
N ASN A 205 21.73 21.80 6.85
CA ASN A 205 22.90 22.25 7.61
C ASN A 205 23.82 21.07 7.92
N MET A 206 25.13 21.30 7.92
CA MET A 206 26.13 20.30 8.29
C MET A 206 26.34 20.33 9.81
N THR A 207 26.23 19.16 10.42
CA THR A 207 26.44 18.95 11.86
C THR A 207 27.50 17.89 12.07
N ALA A 208 28.29 18.01 13.14
CA ALA A 208 29.38 17.09 13.43
C ALA A 208 28.90 15.64 13.68
N LYS A 209 27.73 15.47 14.33
CA LYS A 209 27.21 14.15 14.72
C LYS A 209 26.41 13.46 13.61
N GLU A 210 25.45 14.17 13.01
CA GLU A 210 24.50 13.57 12.07
C GLU A 210 24.94 13.74 10.61
N GLY A 211 25.85 14.69 10.35
CA GLY A 211 26.22 15.12 9.00
C GLY A 211 25.19 16.11 8.46
N ARG A 212 24.66 15.84 7.27
CA ARG A 212 23.66 16.68 6.60
C ARG A 212 22.29 16.56 7.29
N ARG A 213 21.96 17.51 8.16
CA ARG A 213 20.65 17.63 8.81
C ARG A 213 19.69 18.41 7.91
N ARG A 214 18.50 17.85 7.66
CA ARG A 214 17.43 18.51 6.90
C ARG A 214 16.52 19.29 7.85
N SER A 215 16.23 20.53 7.47
CA SER A 215 15.20 21.38 8.06
C SER A 215 14.24 21.88 6.97
N VAL A 216 13.05 22.31 7.36
CA VAL A 216 12.05 22.89 6.47
C VAL A 216 11.89 24.36 6.81
N SER A 217 11.99 25.23 5.81
CA SER A 217 11.71 26.66 5.93
C SER A 217 10.45 26.97 5.12
N ALA A 218 9.47 27.63 5.72
CA ALA A 218 8.21 27.99 5.11
C ALA A 218 7.92 29.48 5.28
N LEU A 219 7.49 30.14 4.21
CA LEU A 219 6.99 31.52 4.23
C LEU A 219 5.48 31.49 4.06
N VAL A 220 4.77 32.06 5.02
CA VAL A 220 3.31 32.13 5.06
C VAL A 220 2.90 33.59 5.17
N VAL A 221 1.79 33.93 4.50
CA VAL A 221 1.15 35.24 4.60
C VAL A 221 -0.24 35.03 5.19
N VAL A 222 -0.59 35.87 6.15
CA VAL A 222 -1.88 35.86 6.85
C VAL A 222 -2.54 37.21 6.61
N GLY A 223 -3.84 37.23 6.34
CA GLY A 223 -4.57 38.48 6.16
C GLY A 223 -6.07 38.33 6.27
N ASN A 224 -6.76 39.41 6.62
CA ASN A 224 -8.20 39.44 6.87
C ASN A 224 -9.04 40.01 5.70
N GLY A 225 -8.41 40.27 4.54
CA GLY A 225 -9.07 40.89 3.39
C GLY A 225 -9.45 42.37 3.58
N ASN A 226 -9.31 42.93 4.78
CA ASN A 226 -9.69 44.29 5.16
C ASN A 226 -8.47 45.21 5.34
N GLY A 227 -7.38 44.91 4.62
CA GLY A 227 -6.15 45.71 4.64
C GLY A 227 -5.15 45.36 5.74
N ALA A 228 -5.48 44.47 6.68
CA ALA A 228 -4.52 43.92 7.64
C ALA A 228 -3.91 42.63 7.08
N ALA A 229 -2.58 42.62 6.93
CA ALA A 229 -1.83 41.46 6.50
C ALA A 229 -0.45 41.41 7.16
N GLY A 230 0.03 40.21 7.41
CA GLY A 230 1.36 39.93 7.96
C GLY A 230 2.02 38.78 7.21
N LYS A 231 3.36 38.75 7.26
CA LYS A 231 4.14 37.61 6.78
C LYS A 231 4.98 37.04 7.91
N CYS A 232 5.13 35.72 7.93
CA CYS A 232 5.96 35.03 8.89
C CYS A 232 6.79 33.93 8.22
N ASN A 233 8.01 33.75 8.71
CA ASN A 233 8.88 32.67 8.31
C ASN A 233 8.90 31.63 9.44
N TYR A 234 8.64 30.38 9.10
CA TYR A 234 8.73 29.24 10.01
C TYR A 234 9.90 28.36 9.59
N SER A 235 10.74 27.97 10.55
CA SER A 235 11.83 27.02 10.34
C SER A 235 11.75 25.89 11.37
N VAL A 236 11.81 24.64 10.88
CA VAL A 236 11.77 23.39 11.68
C VAL A 236 12.93 22.49 11.32
#